data_AF-A0A1G9JRF0-F1
#
_entry.id   AF-A0A1G9JRF0-F1
#
_cell.length_a   1.000
_cell.length_b   1.000
_cell.length_c   1.000
_cell.angle_alpha   90.00
_cell.angle_beta   90.00
_cell.angle_gamma   90.00
#
_symmetry.space_group_name_H-M   'P 1'
#
loop_
_entity.id
_entity.type
_entity.pdbx_description
1 polymer ?
#
loop_
_entity_poly.entity_id
_entity_poly.type
_entity_poly.pdbx_seq_one_letter_code
_entity_poly.pdbx_strand_id
1 'polypeptide(L)'
;MDRLLRRAPDAEWVLMYRLGLSRQRIAALVRAEPAAVGYHLAIARRQDPGLEAEHQAASAAAPVPFPSPTDLARMEEVVAWALAEGRLPEGRSGNRGERSMARWLSERRREAAEGTLDPAYSSGLSRVPGWLENRREVEDEARWHHRLAQLVDFREEGQDWPRHHDYESEREHTLGVWIHTQRFKRRRGELDSVKVKLLDAAAPGWQTGRTRGRPRRQ
;
A
#
# COMPACT_ATOMS: atom_id res chain seq x y z
N MET A 1 -25.89 41.92 19.43
CA MET A 1 -26.84 41.19 18.57
C MET A 1 -26.73 39.71 18.93
N ASP A 2 -27.73 39.24 19.67
CA ASP A 2 -28.14 37.87 19.98
C ASP A 2 -27.08 36.83 20.35
N ARG A 3 -26.59 36.94 21.60
CA ARG A 3 -26.32 35.73 22.40
C ARG A 3 -27.67 35.10 22.75
N LEU A 4 -28.23 34.32 21.81
CA LEU A 4 -29.23 33.32 22.14
C LEU A 4 -28.73 32.61 23.40
N LEU A 5 -29.54 32.59 24.45
CA LEU A 5 -29.33 31.83 25.67
C LEU A 5 -29.23 30.35 25.26
N ARG A 6 -28.05 29.90 24.82
CA ARG A 6 -27.77 28.51 24.46
C ARG A 6 -28.08 27.70 25.71
N ARG A 7 -29.16 26.91 25.65
CA ARG A 7 -29.55 26.01 26.74
C ARG A 7 -28.36 25.10 27.03
N ALA A 8 -27.87 25.11 28.26
CA ALA A 8 -26.76 24.24 28.63
C ALA A 8 -27.26 22.81 28.89
N PRO A 9 -26.56 21.77 28.40
CA PRO A 9 -25.32 21.84 27.62
C PRO A 9 -25.59 22.12 26.13
N ASP A 10 -24.63 22.77 25.47
CA ASP A 10 -24.72 23.07 24.03
C ASP A 10 -24.35 21.81 23.25
N ALA A 11 -25.29 21.31 22.45
CA ALA A 11 -25.15 20.02 21.77
C ALA A 11 -23.98 20.00 20.76
N GLU A 12 -23.69 21.12 20.11
CA GLU A 12 -22.58 21.23 19.15
C GLU A 12 -21.24 21.15 19.90
N TRP A 13 -21.12 21.83 21.03
CA TRP A 13 -19.88 21.81 21.84
C TRP A 13 -19.65 20.43 22.47
N VAL A 14 -20.72 19.76 22.89
CA VAL A 14 -20.65 18.38 23.41
C VAL A 14 -20.21 17.41 22.32
N LEU A 15 -20.73 17.54 21.10
CA LEU A 15 -20.31 16.71 19.96
C LEU A 15 -18.84 16.94 19.61
N MET A 16 -18.38 18.18 19.52
CA MET A 16 -16.96 18.48 19.26
C MET A 16 -16.06 17.88 20.35
N TYR A 17 -16.48 17.96 21.61
CA TYR A 17 -15.73 17.38 22.71
C TYR A 17 -15.69 15.84 22.64
N ARG A 18 -16.83 15.21 22.34
CA ARG A 18 -16.94 13.76 22.11
C ARG A 18 -16.02 13.28 20.99
N LEU A 19 -15.80 14.09 19.96
CA LEU A 19 -14.88 13.83 18.86
C LEU A 19 -13.39 14.09 19.20
N GLY A 20 -13.05 14.28 20.47
CA GLY A 20 -11.66 14.39 20.93
C GLY A 20 -11.11 15.82 20.94
N LEU A 21 -11.90 16.85 20.59
CA LEU A 21 -11.42 18.23 20.63
C LEU A 21 -11.34 18.74 22.08
N SER A 22 -10.25 19.41 22.42
CA SER A 22 -10.09 20.02 23.75
C SER A 22 -10.98 21.26 23.93
N ARG A 23 -11.32 21.61 25.19
CA ARG A 23 -12.08 22.83 25.52
C ARG A 23 -11.53 24.11 24.88
N GLN A 24 -10.19 24.21 24.78
CA GLN A 24 -9.50 25.35 24.20
C GLN A 24 -9.69 25.41 22.68
N ARG A 25 -9.66 24.24 22.02
CA ARG A 25 -9.87 24.13 20.58
C ARG A 25 -11.31 24.46 20.19
N ILE A 26 -12.29 23.97 20.97
CA ILE A 26 -13.71 24.26 20.76
C ILE A 26 -13.96 25.77 20.91
N ALA A 27 -13.47 26.38 21.98
CA ALA A 27 -13.59 27.82 22.23
C ALA A 27 -13.04 28.65 21.06
N ALA A 28 -11.87 28.28 20.52
CA ALA A 28 -11.28 28.95 19.37
C ALA A 28 -12.12 28.82 18.09
N LEU A 29 -12.68 27.63 17.81
CA LEU A 29 -13.48 27.37 16.60
C LEU A 29 -14.81 28.14 16.63
N VAL A 30 -15.50 28.13 17.76
CA VAL A 30 -16.82 28.78 17.90
C VAL A 30 -16.72 30.23 18.36
N ARG A 31 -15.51 30.78 18.48
CA ARG A 31 -15.21 32.13 19.00
C ARG A 31 -15.92 32.41 20.34
N ALA A 32 -15.88 31.42 21.23
CA ALA A 32 -16.44 31.49 22.57
C ALA A 32 -15.33 31.55 23.63
N GLU A 33 -15.71 31.86 24.86
CA GLU A 33 -14.77 31.90 25.98
C GLU A 33 -14.56 30.47 26.56
N PRO A 34 -13.31 30.05 26.85
CA PRO A 34 -13.03 28.68 27.30
C PRO A 34 -13.74 28.25 28.59
N ALA A 35 -13.98 29.16 29.55
CA ALA A 35 -14.74 28.84 30.77
C ALA A 35 -16.22 28.61 30.46
N ALA A 36 -16.82 29.34 29.51
CA ALA A 36 -18.17 29.08 29.02
C ALA A 36 -18.28 27.67 28.42
N VAL A 37 -17.32 27.27 27.57
CA VAL A 37 -17.28 25.89 27.04
C VAL A 37 -17.13 24.88 28.19
N GLY A 38 -16.25 25.16 29.15
CA GLY A 38 -16.05 24.32 30.34
C GLY A 38 -17.32 24.10 31.16
N TYR A 39 -18.15 25.14 31.32
CA TYR A 39 -19.43 25.05 32.02
C TYR A 39 -20.42 24.11 31.29
N HIS A 40 -20.55 24.23 29.97
CA HIS A 40 -21.43 23.36 29.19
C HIS A 40 -20.95 21.89 29.23
N LEU A 41 -19.65 21.65 29.13
CA LEU A 41 -19.09 20.29 29.21
C LEU A 41 -19.24 19.69 30.62
N ALA A 42 -19.15 20.50 31.68
CA ALA A 42 -19.38 20.03 33.04
C ALA A 42 -20.83 19.54 33.25
N ILE A 43 -21.81 20.22 32.65
CA ILE A 43 -23.21 19.78 32.67
C ILE A 43 -23.38 18.52 31.82
N ALA A 44 -22.78 18.48 30.62
CA ALA A 44 -22.88 17.34 29.71
C ALA A 44 -22.33 16.05 30.34
N ARG A 45 -21.17 16.09 31.01
CA ARG A 45 -20.59 14.93 31.71
C ARG A 45 -21.47 14.41 32.87
N ARG A 46 -22.27 15.27 33.49
CA ARG A 46 -23.24 14.85 34.53
C ARG A 46 -24.45 14.14 33.93
N GLN A 47 -24.85 14.52 32.71
CA GLN A 47 -25.97 13.91 32.00
C GLN A 47 -25.57 12.63 31.26
N ASP A 48 -24.33 12.58 30.75
CA ASP A 48 -23.76 11.45 30.04
C ASP A 48 -22.37 11.11 30.61
N PRO A 49 -22.30 10.12 31.52
CA PRO A 49 -21.04 9.64 32.08
C PRO A 49 -20.08 9.01 31.04
N GLY A 50 -20.58 8.57 29.87
CA GLY A 50 -19.77 7.98 28.80
C GLY A 50 -18.96 8.99 27.99
N LEU A 51 -19.36 10.27 28.03
CA LEU A 51 -18.77 11.35 27.24
C LEU A 51 -17.26 11.51 27.44
N GLU A 52 -16.77 11.36 28.67
CA GLU A 52 -15.33 11.45 28.95
C GLU A 52 -14.57 10.27 28.34
N ALA A 53 -15.09 9.05 28.45
CA ALA A 53 -14.47 7.87 27.87
C ALA A 53 -14.41 7.95 26.34
N GLU A 54 -15.48 8.43 25.70
CA GLU A 54 -15.53 8.66 24.26
C GLU A 54 -14.57 9.77 23.82
N HIS A 55 -14.49 10.87 24.58
CA HIS A 55 -13.50 11.92 24.35
C HIS A 55 -12.06 11.38 24.45
N GLN A 56 -11.75 10.62 25.51
CA GLN A 56 -10.42 10.04 25.70
C GLN A 56 -10.10 9.07 24.56
N ALA A 57 -11.02 8.19 24.17
CA ALA A 57 -10.85 7.28 23.04
C ALA A 57 -10.61 8.03 21.71
N ALA A 58 -11.38 9.09 21.44
CA ALA A 58 -11.22 9.91 20.23
C ALA A 58 -9.94 10.75 20.24
N SER A 59 -9.50 11.23 21.41
CA SER A 59 -8.24 11.99 21.56
C SER A 59 -6.99 11.11 21.54
N ALA A 60 -7.12 9.85 21.99
CA ALA A 60 -6.06 8.84 22.00
C ALA A 60 -5.91 8.16 20.63
N ALA A 61 -6.98 8.15 19.82
CA ALA A 61 -6.84 7.91 18.40
C ALA A 61 -5.92 9.02 17.85
N ALA A 62 -4.70 8.64 17.45
CA ALA A 62 -3.75 9.57 16.86
C ALA A 62 -4.50 10.37 15.78
N PRO A 63 -4.44 11.72 15.79
CA PRO A 63 -5.04 12.50 14.72
C PRO A 63 -4.47 11.93 13.43
N VAL A 64 -5.33 11.34 12.59
CA VAL A 64 -4.92 10.88 11.26
C VAL A 64 -4.27 12.10 10.63
N PRO A 65 -2.95 12.09 10.37
CA PRO A 65 -2.27 13.31 10.00
C PRO A 65 -2.86 13.76 8.67
N PHE A 66 -3.74 14.76 8.72
CA PHE A 66 -4.29 15.33 7.50
C PHE A 66 -3.11 15.87 6.69
N PRO A 67 -3.01 15.55 5.39
CA PRO A 67 -1.89 15.97 4.58
C PRO A 67 -1.74 17.49 4.61
N SER A 68 -0.51 17.98 4.85
CA SER A 68 -0.26 19.41 4.91
C SER A 68 -0.50 20.06 3.53
N PRO A 69 -0.69 21.39 3.44
CA PRO A 69 -0.79 22.08 2.15
C PRO A 69 0.40 21.78 1.23
N THR A 70 1.60 21.61 1.79
CA THR A 70 2.80 21.22 1.06
C THR A 70 2.69 19.81 0.49
N ASP A 71 2.11 18.87 1.23
CA ASP A 71 1.94 17.50 0.76
C ASP A 71 0.88 17.40 -0.35
N LEU A 72 -0.20 18.20 -0.24
CA LEU A 72 -1.20 18.32 -1.30
C LEU A 72 -0.62 18.98 -2.55
N ALA A 73 0.24 19.99 -2.40
CA ALA A 73 0.95 20.59 -3.53
C ALA A 73 1.84 19.57 -4.26
N ARG A 74 2.54 18.71 -3.51
CA ARG A 74 3.34 17.62 -4.08
C ARG A 74 2.48 16.59 -4.81
N MET A 75 1.29 16.27 -4.29
CA MET A 75 0.33 15.41 -4.98
C MET A 75 -0.09 16.04 -6.32
N GLU A 76 -0.48 17.31 -6.32
CA GLU A 76 -0.89 18.00 -7.55
C GLU A 76 0.26 18.09 -8.56
N GLU A 77 1.51 18.25 -8.12
CA GLU A 77 2.69 18.17 -8.99
C GLU A 77 2.79 16.80 -9.70
N VAL A 78 2.64 15.71 -8.95
CA VAL A 78 2.69 14.35 -9.49
C VAL A 78 1.52 14.08 -10.45
N VAL A 79 0.32 14.53 -10.08
CA VAL A 79 -0.89 14.40 -10.92
C VAL A 79 -0.72 15.18 -12.23
N ALA A 80 -0.30 16.43 -12.17
CA ALA A 80 -0.08 17.26 -13.34
C ALA A 80 0.98 16.65 -14.27
N TRP A 81 2.09 16.18 -13.72
CA TRP A 81 3.13 15.50 -14.49
C TRP A 81 2.60 14.23 -15.16
N ALA A 82 1.86 13.39 -14.44
CA ALA A 82 1.36 12.12 -14.99
C ALA A 82 0.32 12.34 -16.11
N LEU A 83 -0.52 13.36 -15.97
CA LEU A 83 -1.47 13.76 -17.00
C LEU A 83 -0.78 14.36 -18.23
N ALA A 84 0.27 15.16 -18.04
CA ALA A 84 1.03 15.78 -19.13
C ALA A 84 1.82 14.74 -19.94
N GLU A 85 2.46 13.79 -19.28
CA GLU A 85 3.26 12.75 -19.92
C GLU A 85 2.43 11.54 -20.40
N GLY A 86 1.17 11.44 -19.98
CA GLY A 86 0.29 10.30 -20.27
C GLY A 86 0.78 8.98 -19.67
N ARG A 87 1.68 9.04 -18.68
CA ARG A 87 2.28 7.88 -18.02
C ARG A 87 2.64 8.21 -16.57
N LEU A 88 2.87 7.17 -15.79
CA LEU A 88 3.29 7.32 -14.40
C LEU A 88 4.80 7.51 -14.27
N PRO A 89 5.28 8.23 -13.23
CA PRO A 89 6.70 8.45 -13.02
C PRO A 89 7.48 7.15 -12.84
N GLU A 90 8.64 7.03 -13.49
CA GLU A 90 9.47 5.83 -13.42
C GLU A 90 10.63 5.98 -12.43
N GLY A 91 10.75 5.03 -11.49
CA GLY A 91 11.82 5.05 -10.49
C GLY A 91 13.24 4.77 -11.04
N ARG A 92 13.39 4.31 -12.28
CA ARG A 92 14.68 4.11 -12.97
C ARG A 92 15.04 5.24 -13.94
N SER A 93 14.21 6.28 -14.04
CA SER A 93 14.48 7.42 -14.91
C SER A 93 15.81 8.09 -14.58
N GLY A 94 16.49 8.63 -15.60
CA GLY A 94 17.68 9.47 -15.42
C GLY A 94 17.39 10.79 -14.68
N ASN A 95 16.13 11.24 -14.68
CA ASN A 95 15.71 12.47 -14.02
C ASN A 95 15.48 12.27 -12.51
N ARG A 96 16.13 13.09 -11.68
CA ARG A 96 15.98 13.05 -10.21
C ARG A 96 14.56 13.37 -9.76
N GLY A 97 13.89 14.34 -10.39
CA GLY A 97 12.53 14.74 -10.07
C GLY A 97 11.55 13.60 -10.29
N GLU A 98 11.62 12.95 -11.46
CA GLU A 98 10.78 11.80 -11.79
C GLU A 98 10.98 10.63 -10.82
N ARG A 99 12.23 10.32 -10.45
CA ARG A 99 12.50 9.28 -9.42
C ARG A 99 11.89 9.63 -8.06
N SER A 100 11.87 10.90 -7.69
CA SER A 100 11.26 11.39 -6.45
C SER A 100 9.74 11.23 -6.47
N MET A 101 9.10 11.56 -7.59
CA MET A 101 7.66 11.37 -7.80
C MET A 101 7.29 9.87 -7.79
N ALA A 102 8.10 9.02 -8.44
CA ALA A 102 7.88 7.58 -8.47
C ALA A 102 7.95 6.94 -7.08
N ARG A 103 8.89 7.39 -6.23
CA ARG A 103 8.99 6.94 -4.83
C ARG A 103 7.77 7.37 -4.03
N TRP A 104 7.40 8.64 -4.14
CA TRP A 104 6.22 9.18 -3.45
C TRP A 104 4.94 8.42 -3.84
N LEU A 105 4.72 8.16 -5.13
CA LEU A 105 3.57 7.39 -5.62
C LEU A 105 3.59 5.94 -5.10
N SER A 106 4.77 5.32 -5.00
CA SER A 106 4.92 3.97 -4.45
C SER A 106 4.52 3.89 -2.97
N GLU A 107 4.84 4.93 -2.18
CA GLU A 107 4.40 5.02 -0.78
C GLU A 107 2.89 5.15 -0.67
N ARG A 108 2.25 6.02 -1.48
CA ARG A 108 0.79 6.18 -1.47
C ARG A 108 0.05 4.91 -1.88
N ARG A 109 0.60 4.13 -2.83
CA ARG A 109 0.05 2.82 -3.21
C ARG A 109 0.11 1.82 -2.07
N ARG A 110 1.24 1.80 -1.34
CA ARG A 110 1.37 0.93 -0.16
C ARG A 110 0.35 1.29 0.90
N GLU A 111 0.18 2.57 1.19
CA GLU A 111 -0.87 3.04 2.11
C GLU A 111 -2.28 2.66 1.62
N ALA A 112 -2.54 2.73 0.31
CA ALA A 112 -3.81 2.30 -0.26
C ALA A 112 -4.04 0.79 -0.07
N ALA A 113 -3.01 -0.03 -0.29
CA ALA A 113 -3.05 -1.47 -0.10
C ALA A 113 -3.21 -1.87 1.38
N GLU A 114 -2.62 -1.08 2.29
CA GLU A 114 -2.76 -1.24 3.74
C GLU A 114 -4.09 -0.67 4.28
N GLY A 115 -4.86 0.05 3.45
CA GLY A 115 -6.11 0.70 3.85
C GLY A 115 -5.92 1.94 4.73
N THR A 116 -4.71 2.50 4.78
CA THR A 116 -4.32 3.65 5.62
C THR A 116 -4.21 4.96 4.85
N LEU A 117 -4.47 4.95 3.54
CA LEU A 117 -4.38 6.13 2.69
C LEU A 117 -5.43 7.19 3.08
N ASP A 118 -4.98 8.43 3.25
CA ASP A 118 -5.87 9.55 3.51
C ASP A 118 -6.86 9.78 2.34
N PRO A 119 -8.15 10.04 2.63
CA PRO A 119 -9.16 10.30 1.59
C PRO A 119 -8.81 11.43 0.62
N ALA A 120 -8.07 12.46 1.05
CA ALA A 120 -7.63 13.55 0.19
C ALA A 120 -6.68 13.06 -0.90
N TYR A 121 -5.73 12.18 -0.57
CA TYR A 121 -4.86 11.55 -1.56
C TYR A 121 -5.63 10.62 -2.48
N SER A 122 -6.55 9.81 -1.93
CA SER A 122 -7.39 8.92 -2.75
C SER A 122 -8.19 9.72 -3.78
N SER A 123 -8.81 10.82 -3.36
CA SER A 123 -9.58 11.69 -4.24
C SER A 123 -8.69 12.35 -5.30
N GLY A 124 -7.53 12.90 -4.92
CA GLY A 124 -6.64 13.56 -5.86
C GLY A 124 -6.02 12.60 -6.88
N LEU A 125 -5.54 11.43 -6.43
CA LEU A 125 -4.88 10.45 -7.29
C LEU A 125 -5.86 9.70 -8.20
N SER A 126 -7.15 9.62 -7.85
CA SER A 126 -8.19 9.04 -8.70
C SER A 126 -8.29 9.67 -10.10
N ARG A 127 -7.77 10.90 -10.26
CA ARG A 127 -7.67 11.61 -11.54
C ARG A 127 -6.65 11.01 -12.50
N VAL A 128 -5.71 10.20 -12.00
CA VAL A 128 -4.61 9.61 -12.78
C VAL A 128 -4.97 8.15 -13.12
N PRO A 129 -5.23 7.80 -14.39
CA PRO A 129 -5.52 6.43 -14.78
C PRO A 129 -4.38 5.47 -14.42
N GLY A 130 -4.72 4.29 -13.91
CA GLY A 130 -3.73 3.27 -13.54
C GLY A 130 -2.84 3.64 -12.35
N TRP A 131 -3.15 4.72 -11.59
CA TRP A 131 -2.31 5.11 -10.46
C TRP A 131 -2.24 4.05 -9.36
N LEU A 132 -3.24 3.17 -9.22
CA LEU A 132 -3.17 2.00 -8.33
C LEU A 132 -2.40 0.83 -8.95
N GLU A 133 -2.32 0.78 -10.29
CA GLU A 133 -1.63 -0.30 -10.99
C GLU A 133 -0.12 -0.10 -10.84
N ASN A 134 0.52 -1.02 -10.13
CA ASN A 134 1.97 -1.06 -10.08
C ASN A 134 2.49 -1.63 -11.40
N ARG A 135 2.82 -0.76 -12.35
CA ARG A 135 3.45 -1.15 -13.63
C ARG A 135 4.61 -2.12 -13.43
N ARG A 136 5.40 -2.00 -12.35
CA ARG A 136 6.47 -2.95 -12.05
C ARG A 136 5.93 -4.32 -11.72
N GLU A 137 4.87 -4.42 -10.92
CA GLU A 137 4.21 -5.71 -10.65
C GLU A 137 3.63 -6.30 -11.92
N VAL A 138 2.98 -5.49 -12.78
CA VAL A 138 2.48 -5.94 -14.09
C VAL A 138 3.61 -6.48 -14.96
N GLU A 139 4.73 -5.75 -15.04
CA GLU A 139 5.91 -6.17 -15.80
C GLU A 139 6.62 -7.39 -15.18
N ASP A 140 6.69 -7.48 -13.86
CA ASP A 140 7.22 -8.64 -13.13
C ASP A 140 6.35 -9.87 -13.37
N GLU A 141 5.03 -9.70 -13.38
CA GLU A 141 4.06 -10.74 -13.69
C GLU A 141 4.20 -11.21 -15.13
N ALA A 142 4.29 -10.28 -16.09
CA ALA A 142 4.55 -10.60 -17.50
C ALA A 142 5.89 -11.33 -17.69
N ARG A 143 6.96 -10.86 -17.03
CA ARG A 143 8.27 -11.55 -17.03
C ARG A 143 8.17 -12.95 -16.44
N TRP A 144 7.40 -13.13 -15.37
CA TRP A 144 7.20 -14.44 -14.75
C TRP A 144 6.52 -15.42 -15.71
N HIS A 145 5.43 -15.00 -16.37
CA HIS A 145 4.72 -15.80 -17.37
C HIS A 145 5.61 -16.13 -18.58
N HIS A 146 6.39 -15.16 -19.05
CA HIS A 146 7.31 -15.38 -20.16
C HIS A 146 8.40 -16.42 -19.81
N ARG A 147 8.93 -16.39 -18.58
CA ARG A 147 9.90 -17.40 -18.12
C ARG A 147 9.26 -18.77 -17.94
N LEU A 148 7.99 -18.84 -17.50
CA LEU A 148 7.25 -20.09 -17.45
C LEU A 148 7.11 -20.70 -18.85
N ALA A 149 6.70 -19.91 -19.85
CA ALA A 149 6.59 -20.36 -21.23
C ALA A 149 7.94 -20.89 -21.75
N GLN A 150 9.03 -20.14 -21.56
CA GLN A 150 10.37 -20.60 -21.96
C GLN A 150 10.80 -21.90 -21.28
N LEU A 151 10.39 -22.13 -20.02
CA LEU A 151 10.65 -23.38 -19.30
C LEU A 151 9.85 -24.54 -19.90
N VAL A 152 8.59 -24.32 -20.25
CA VAL A 152 7.76 -25.32 -20.93
C VAL A 152 8.38 -25.69 -22.26
N ASP A 153 8.71 -24.70 -23.10
CA ASP A 153 9.36 -24.92 -24.39
C ASP A 153 10.66 -25.73 -24.23
N PHE A 154 11.49 -25.37 -23.26
CA PHE A 154 12.74 -26.09 -22.97
C PHE A 154 12.48 -27.56 -22.59
N ARG A 155 11.40 -27.86 -21.86
CA ARG A 155 11.03 -29.22 -21.48
C ARG A 155 10.42 -30.00 -22.66
N GLU A 156 9.67 -29.35 -23.52
CA GLU A 156 9.08 -29.93 -24.74
C GLU A 156 10.15 -30.26 -25.80
N GLU A 157 11.24 -29.49 -25.85
CA GLU A 157 12.44 -29.77 -26.66
C GLU A 157 13.18 -31.08 -26.24
N GLY A 158 12.67 -31.79 -25.22
CA GLY A 158 13.26 -33.03 -24.71
C GLY A 158 14.43 -32.80 -23.75
N GLN A 159 14.71 -31.54 -23.37
CA GLN A 159 15.75 -31.22 -22.41
C GLN A 159 15.31 -31.58 -20.99
N ASP A 160 16.26 -32.09 -20.20
CA ASP A 160 16.03 -32.32 -18.79
C ASP A 160 16.08 -30.99 -18.00
N TRP A 161 15.75 -30.96 -16.70
CA TRP A 161 15.54 -29.70 -15.95
C TRP A 161 16.74 -28.74 -16.00
N PRO A 162 16.55 -27.45 -16.31
CA PRO A 162 17.65 -26.50 -16.49
C PRO A 162 18.49 -26.33 -15.22
N ARG A 163 19.81 -26.22 -15.37
CA ARG A 163 20.76 -26.00 -14.27
C ARG A 163 21.17 -24.54 -14.16
N HIS A 164 21.44 -24.11 -12.93
CA HIS A 164 22.09 -22.82 -12.67
C HIS A 164 23.62 -22.94 -12.55
N HIS A 165 24.16 -24.16 -12.58
CA HIS A 165 25.59 -24.47 -12.62
C HIS A 165 25.83 -25.58 -13.65
N ASP A 166 27.01 -25.60 -14.28
CA ASP A 166 27.38 -26.58 -15.31
C ASP A 166 26.32 -26.67 -16.44
N TYR A 167 25.98 -25.50 -16.99
CA TYR A 167 24.97 -25.32 -18.03
C TYR A 167 25.60 -25.34 -19.43
N GLU A 168 24.81 -25.76 -20.42
CA GLU A 168 25.26 -25.84 -21.82
C GLU A 168 24.89 -24.59 -22.62
N SER A 169 23.96 -23.78 -22.12
CA SER A 169 23.56 -22.52 -22.75
C SER A 169 23.16 -21.45 -21.75
N GLU A 170 23.27 -20.18 -22.16
CA GLU A 170 22.78 -19.04 -21.36
C GLU A 170 21.26 -19.09 -21.11
N ARG A 171 20.50 -19.69 -22.05
CA ARG A 171 19.06 -19.98 -21.87
C ARG A 171 18.86 -20.96 -20.72
N GLU A 172 19.62 -22.05 -20.68
CA GLU A 172 19.56 -23.03 -19.59
C GLU A 172 19.94 -22.38 -18.25
N HIS A 173 21.04 -21.63 -18.20
CA HIS A 173 21.47 -20.92 -16.99
C HIS A 173 20.37 -20.01 -16.43
N THR A 174 19.79 -19.18 -17.30
CA THR A 174 18.73 -18.23 -16.93
C THR A 174 17.50 -18.95 -16.35
N LEU A 175 17.05 -20.01 -17.02
CA LEU A 175 15.92 -20.82 -16.55
C LEU A 175 16.25 -21.58 -15.26
N GLY A 176 17.49 -22.04 -15.12
CA GLY A 176 18.00 -22.73 -13.93
C GLY A 176 18.01 -21.83 -12.70
N VAL A 177 18.47 -20.59 -12.83
CA VAL A 177 18.42 -19.58 -11.75
C VAL A 177 16.98 -19.22 -11.41
N TRP A 178 16.13 -19.06 -12.43
CA TRP A 178 14.72 -18.72 -12.24
C TRP A 178 13.95 -19.81 -11.48
N ILE A 179 14.09 -21.09 -11.88
CA ILE A 179 13.40 -22.21 -11.22
C ILE A 179 13.95 -22.47 -9.82
N HIS A 180 15.26 -22.28 -9.61
CA HIS A 180 15.86 -22.33 -8.28
C HIS A 180 15.21 -21.30 -7.34
N THR A 181 15.03 -20.07 -7.83
CA THR A 181 14.36 -19.00 -7.08
C THR A 181 12.91 -19.35 -6.74
N GLN A 182 12.15 -19.95 -7.68
CA GLN A 182 10.77 -20.37 -7.39
C GLN A 182 10.72 -21.46 -6.31
N ARG A 183 11.63 -22.45 -6.37
CA ARG A 183 11.73 -23.51 -5.36
C ARG A 183 12.08 -22.93 -3.99
N PHE A 184 13.00 -21.98 -3.96
CA PHE A 184 13.39 -21.29 -2.73
C PHE A 184 12.21 -20.54 -2.10
N LYS A 185 11.49 -19.72 -2.89
CA LYS A 185 10.30 -18.99 -2.43
C LYS A 185 9.19 -19.93 -1.92
N ARG A 186 8.94 -21.03 -2.64
CA ARG A 186 7.96 -22.05 -2.20
C ARG A 186 8.33 -22.64 -0.83
N ARG A 187 9.59 -23.03 -0.62
CA ARG A 187 10.04 -23.58 0.67
C ARG A 187 9.85 -22.61 1.84
N ARG A 188 9.83 -21.31 1.58
CA ARG A 188 9.58 -20.26 2.58
C ARG A 188 8.10 -19.87 2.71
N GLY A 189 7.21 -20.43 1.89
CA GLY A 189 5.81 -20.02 1.84
C GLY A 189 5.59 -18.63 1.21
N GLU A 190 6.59 -18.11 0.49
CA GLU A 190 6.57 -16.76 -0.11
C GLU A 190 6.14 -16.76 -1.59
N LEU A 191 5.89 -17.94 -2.17
CA LEU A 191 5.42 -18.06 -3.54
C LEU A 191 3.89 -18.03 -3.57
N ASP A 192 3.34 -17.15 -4.40
CA ASP A 192 1.90 -17.03 -4.61
C ASP A 192 1.27 -18.39 -4.95
N SER A 193 0.15 -18.71 -4.29
CA SER A 193 -0.61 -19.94 -4.50
C SER A 193 -1.06 -20.14 -5.96
N VAL A 194 -1.36 -19.06 -6.67
CA VAL A 194 -1.71 -19.08 -8.11
C VAL A 194 -0.50 -19.50 -8.94
N LYS A 195 0.68 -18.95 -8.63
CA LYS A 195 1.95 -19.29 -9.30
C LYS A 195 2.36 -20.74 -9.07
N VAL A 196 2.11 -21.27 -7.86
CA VAL A 196 2.31 -22.70 -7.56
C VAL A 196 1.41 -23.56 -8.44
N LYS A 197 0.10 -23.26 -8.51
CA LYS A 197 -0.85 -24.01 -9.35
C LYS A 197 -0.47 -23.96 -10.84
N LEU A 198 -0.05 -22.80 -11.33
CA LEU A 198 0.40 -22.64 -12.72
C LEU A 198 1.65 -23.48 -13.01
N LEU A 199 2.64 -23.47 -12.10
CA LEU A 199 3.84 -24.30 -12.25
C LEU A 199 3.54 -25.80 -12.15
N ASP A 200 2.65 -26.22 -11.24
CA ASP A 200 2.25 -27.61 -11.09
C ASP A 200 1.51 -28.13 -12.34
N ALA A 201 0.71 -27.28 -12.98
CA ALA A 201 0.02 -27.60 -14.24
C ALA A 201 0.94 -27.61 -15.46
N ALA A 202 1.76 -26.57 -15.62
CA ALA A 202 2.58 -26.38 -16.82
C ALA A 202 3.89 -27.21 -16.80
N ALA A 203 4.46 -27.47 -15.63
CA ALA A 203 5.74 -28.17 -15.50
C ALA A 203 5.72 -29.18 -14.34
N PRO A 204 4.98 -30.30 -14.45
CA PRO A 204 4.90 -31.31 -13.40
C PRO A 204 6.30 -31.81 -12.97
N GLY A 205 6.54 -31.90 -11.66
CA GLY A 205 7.84 -32.32 -11.12
C GLY A 205 8.88 -31.19 -10.96
N TRP A 206 8.50 -29.93 -11.25
CA TRP A 206 9.39 -28.78 -11.08
C TRP A 206 9.93 -28.62 -9.67
N GLN A 207 9.26 -29.16 -8.65
CA GLN A 207 9.63 -29.02 -7.25
C GLN A 207 10.89 -29.83 -6.89
N THR A 208 11.01 -31.04 -7.45
CA THR A 208 12.13 -31.96 -7.20
C THR A 208 13.29 -31.74 -8.18
N GLY A 209 13.00 -31.35 -9.42
CA GLY A 209 14.02 -31.19 -10.47
C GLY A 209 14.65 -32.52 -10.87
N ARG A 210 15.89 -32.49 -11.40
CA ARG A 210 16.65 -33.71 -11.73
C ARG A 210 16.82 -34.56 -10.47
N THR A 211 16.35 -35.79 -10.49
CA THR A 211 16.68 -36.78 -9.46
C THR A 211 18.20 -36.98 -9.52
N ARG A 212 18.92 -36.72 -8.42
CA ARG A 212 20.36 -37.01 -8.36
C ARG A 212 20.54 -38.50 -8.67
N GLY A 213 21.05 -38.80 -9.86
CA GLY A 213 21.54 -40.11 -10.18
C GLY A 213 22.63 -40.45 -9.18
N ARG A 214 22.33 -41.36 -8.25
CA ARG A 214 23.35 -42.00 -7.43
C ARG A 214 24.29 -42.70 -8.43
N PRO A 215 25.60 -42.42 -8.47
CA PRO A 215 26.46 -43.19 -9.35
C PRO A 215 26.37 -44.65 -8.88
N ARG A 216 26.09 -45.58 -9.80
CA ARG A 216 26.28 -47.01 -9.53
C ARG A 216 27.76 -47.18 -9.22
N ARG A 217 28.08 -47.52 -7.97
CA ARG A 217 29.40 -48.05 -7.61
C ARG A 217 29.57 -49.33 -8.44
N GLN A 218 30.52 -49.31 -9.37
CA GLN A 218 31.14 -50.53 -9.87
C GLN A 218 32.10 -51.06 -8.80
#